data_AF-A0A955ZDU6-F1
#
_entry.id   AF-A0A955ZDU6-F1
#
_cell.length_a   1.000
_cell.length_b   1.000
_cell.length_c   1.000
_cell.angle_alpha   90.00
_cell.angle_beta   90.00
_cell.angle_gamma   90.00
#
_symmetry.space_group_name_H-M   'P 1'
#
loop_
_entity.id
_entity.type
_entity.pdbx_description
1 polymer ?
#
loop_
_entity_poly.entity_id
_entity_poly.type
_entity_poly.pdbx_seq_one_letter_code
_entity_poly.pdbx_strand_id
1 'polypeptide(L)'
;MDAKSGRALSPYYPAHPLLLHRIREVWEVEKWVNGSAGARAMPLPELPAWQRTERFEAKAVSAPGVVPSGYLTYYLAKKACENAGKRLCTEEEWVTACRGARDLPYPYGGNYVAGRCNVFRSIHPAAVLHDNASMGHTDPRLNLVLEGDDPLLRLTGGTVGCASVWGDDRIWDMVGNLDEWIADDAGVFVGGFYSRGTTKGCEARISSHSAVYYDYSTGARCCQDAQASAEPSSSATKR
;
A
#
# COMPACT_ATOMS: atom_id res chain seq x y z
N MET A 1 -4.97 -11.52 2.23
CA MET A 1 -5.83 -12.62 2.74
C MET A 1 -4.95 -13.66 3.42
N ASP A 2 -5.50 -14.58 4.21
CA ASP A 2 -4.77 -15.75 4.69
C ASP A 2 -4.53 -16.74 3.54
N ALA A 3 -3.31 -17.25 3.41
CA ALA A 3 -2.87 -18.08 2.30
C ALA A 3 -3.62 -19.42 2.26
N LYS A 4 -3.93 -19.98 3.44
CA LYS A 4 -4.58 -21.30 3.58
C LYS A 4 -6.10 -21.23 3.50
N SER A 5 -6.72 -20.38 4.31
CA SER A 5 -8.19 -20.30 4.41
C SER A 5 -8.83 -19.35 3.40
N GLY A 6 -8.06 -18.45 2.78
CA GLY A 6 -8.58 -17.42 1.89
C GLY A 6 -9.35 -16.30 2.59
N ARG A 7 -9.49 -16.33 3.92
CA ARG A 7 -10.18 -15.29 4.69
C ARG A 7 -9.44 -13.94 4.58
N ALA A 8 -10.18 -12.85 4.50
CA ALA A 8 -9.61 -11.51 4.46
C ALA A 8 -8.95 -11.13 5.79
N LEU A 9 -7.70 -10.68 5.73
CA LEU A 9 -7.00 -10.11 6.88
C LEU A 9 -7.42 -8.65 7.03
N SER A 10 -7.46 -8.14 8.27
CA SER A 10 -7.62 -6.70 8.50
C SER A 10 -6.50 -5.91 7.80
N PRO A 11 -6.83 -4.86 7.04
CA PRO A 11 -5.86 -4.05 6.30
C PRO A 11 -5.15 -3.01 7.18
N TYR A 12 -5.60 -2.84 8.43
CA TYR A 12 -5.15 -1.81 9.36
C TYR A 12 -4.06 -2.26 10.34
N TYR A 13 -3.65 -3.52 10.25
CA TYR A 13 -2.64 -4.11 11.13
C TYR A 13 -1.56 -4.80 10.29
N PRO A 14 -0.31 -4.91 10.79
CA PRO A 14 0.72 -5.71 10.13
C PRO A 14 0.21 -7.12 9.84
N ALA A 15 0.45 -7.62 8.63
CA ALA A 15 -0.02 -8.93 8.18
C ALA A 15 0.81 -10.10 8.76
N HIS A 16 1.07 -10.06 10.07
CA HIS A 16 1.83 -11.06 10.83
C HIS A 16 1.28 -11.19 12.26
N PRO A 17 0.97 -12.40 12.76
CA PRO A 17 0.30 -12.57 14.06
C PRO A 17 0.99 -11.85 15.22
N LEU A 18 2.31 -12.02 15.39
CA LEU A 18 3.03 -11.42 16.53
C LEU A 18 3.07 -9.89 16.48
N LEU A 19 3.22 -9.30 15.29
CA LEU A 19 3.28 -7.84 15.15
C LEU A 19 1.89 -7.24 15.34
N LEU A 20 0.88 -7.88 14.76
CA LEU A 20 -0.52 -7.53 14.96
C LEU A 20 -0.90 -7.50 16.44
N HIS A 21 -0.55 -8.53 17.21
CA HIS A 21 -0.83 -8.58 18.64
C HIS A 21 -0.12 -7.47 19.40
N ARG A 22 1.18 -7.32 19.17
CA ARG A 22 1.97 -6.24 19.78
C ARG A 22 1.37 -4.86 19.51
N ILE A 23 1.09 -4.55 18.24
CA ILE A 23 0.54 -3.25 17.86
C ILE A 23 -0.83 -3.04 18.51
N ARG A 24 -1.69 -4.05 18.49
CA ARG A 24 -3.01 -3.95 19.10
C ARG A 24 -2.92 -3.70 20.61
N GLU A 25 -2.13 -4.47 21.34
CA GLU A 25 -1.97 -4.35 22.79
C GLU A 25 -1.40 -2.98 23.19
N VAL A 26 -0.36 -2.51 22.48
CA VAL A 26 0.20 -1.17 22.68
C VAL A 26 -0.89 -0.12 22.53
N TRP A 27 -1.68 -0.16 21.45
CA TRP A 27 -2.68 0.86 21.19
C TRP A 27 -3.98 0.68 21.97
N GLU A 28 -4.23 -0.46 22.62
CA GLU A 28 -5.31 -0.58 23.62
C GLU A 28 -5.01 0.27 24.87
N VAL A 29 -3.72 0.52 25.15
CA VAL A 29 -3.23 1.33 26.28
C VAL A 29 -2.95 2.78 25.84
N GLU A 30 -2.14 2.97 24.80
CA GLU A 30 -1.58 4.28 24.43
C GLU A 30 -2.60 5.22 23.77
N LYS A 31 -3.70 4.69 23.23
CA LYS A 31 -4.71 5.51 22.54
C LYS A 31 -5.38 6.57 23.42
N TRP A 32 -5.24 6.45 24.75
CA TRP A 32 -5.84 7.34 25.74
C TRP A 32 -4.92 8.49 26.17
N VAL A 33 -3.66 8.51 25.72
CA VAL A 33 -2.66 9.45 26.23
C VAL A 33 -2.73 10.81 25.51
N ASN A 34 -2.70 10.80 24.17
CA ASN A 34 -2.61 12.01 23.35
C ASN A 34 -3.89 12.23 22.51
N GLY A 35 -4.00 13.42 21.91
CA GLY A 35 -5.11 13.78 21.03
C GLY A 35 -6.29 14.40 21.77
N SER A 36 -7.25 14.96 21.01
CA SER A 36 -8.52 15.45 21.53
C SER A 36 -9.35 14.36 22.24
N ALA A 37 -10.41 14.76 22.97
CA ALA A 37 -11.35 13.81 23.56
C ALA A 37 -11.98 12.87 22.51
N GLY A 38 -12.29 13.39 21.31
CA GLY A 38 -12.78 12.59 20.19
C GLY A 38 -11.74 11.60 19.66
N ALA A 39 -10.49 12.05 19.52
CA ALA A 39 -9.38 11.17 19.10
C ALA A 39 -9.17 10.02 20.10
N ARG A 40 -9.21 10.28 21.40
CA ARG A 40 -9.08 9.23 22.44
C ARG A 40 -10.28 8.27 22.46
N ALA A 41 -11.48 8.80 22.19
CA ALA A 41 -12.71 8.01 22.10
C ALA A 41 -12.78 7.14 20.83
N MET A 42 -12.03 7.47 19.77
CA MET A 42 -11.98 6.68 18.54
C MET A 42 -11.55 5.23 18.85
N PRO A 43 -12.37 4.22 18.47
CA PRO A 43 -12.02 2.82 18.70
C PRO A 43 -10.88 2.40 17.78
N LEU A 44 -10.13 1.37 18.19
CA LEU A 44 -9.22 0.69 17.27
C LEU A 44 -10.02 0.01 16.15
N PRO A 45 -9.48 -0.11 14.92
CA PRO A 45 -10.15 -0.82 13.84
C PRO A 45 -10.53 -2.24 14.25
N GLU A 46 -11.63 -2.73 13.70
CA GLU A 46 -12.09 -4.08 14.00
C GLU A 46 -11.06 -5.13 13.56
N LEU A 47 -10.89 -6.14 14.40
CA LEU A 47 -10.05 -7.28 14.12
C LEU A 47 -10.88 -8.57 14.22
N PRO A 48 -11.05 -9.32 13.12
CA PRO A 48 -11.83 -10.55 13.12
C PRO A 48 -11.39 -11.51 14.23
N ALA A 49 -12.35 -12.17 14.89
CA ALA A 49 -12.07 -13.07 16.01
C ALA A 49 -11.03 -14.15 15.65
N TRP A 50 -11.14 -14.74 14.46
CA TRP A 50 -10.18 -15.73 13.98
C TRP A 50 -8.76 -15.16 13.83
N GLN A 51 -8.61 -13.92 13.38
CA GLN A 51 -7.30 -13.29 13.20
C GLN A 51 -6.65 -12.94 14.54
N ARG A 52 -7.45 -12.87 15.63
CA ARG A 52 -6.98 -12.69 17.01
C ARG A 52 -6.49 -13.97 17.67
N THR A 53 -6.91 -15.14 17.21
CA THR A 53 -6.68 -16.40 17.95
C THR A 53 -5.93 -17.43 17.13
N GLU A 54 -5.99 -17.35 15.81
CA GLU A 54 -5.41 -18.34 14.91
C GLU A 54 -4.09 -17.85 14.31
N ARG A 55 -3.26 -18.82 13.88
CA ARG A 55 -2.10 -18.53 13.03
C ARG A 55 -2.58 -18.33 11.59
N PHE A 56 -1.89 -17.46 10.87
CA PHE A 56 -2.16 -17.19 9.45
C PHE A 56 -0.87 -16.82 8.73
N GLU A 57 -0.89 -16.96 7.42
CA GLU A 57 0.16 -16.46 6.54
C GLU A 57 -0.44 -15.51 5.51
N ALA A 58 0.15 -14.32 5.37
CA ALA A 58 -0.36 -13.36 4.41
C ALA A 58 -0.12 -13.83 2.98
N LYS A 59 -1.16 -13.70 2.14
CA LYS A 59 -1.09 -13.79 0.68
C LYS A 59 -1.63 -12.50 0.08
N ALA A 60 -0.84 -11.90 -0.80
CA ALA A 60 -1.20 -10.69 -1.53
C ALA A 60 -2.30 -10.98 -2.56
N VAL A 61 -3.27 -10.08 -2.67
CA VAL A 61 -4.37 -10.16 -3.64
C VAL A 61 -4.60 -8.77 -4.18
N SER A 62 -4.65 -8.63 -5.51
CA SER A 62 -5.07 -7.39 -6.16
C SER A 62 -6.59 -7.41 -6.29
N ALA A 63 -7.27 -6.42 -5.71
CA ALA A 63 -8.71 -6.26 -5.79
C ALA A 63 -9.06 -4.76 -5.85
N PRO A 64 -10.03 -4.35 -6.68
CA PRO A 64 -10.54 -2.99 -6.69
C PRO A 64 -11.54 -2.77 -5.54
N GLY A 65 -11.69 -1.53 -5.09
CA GLY A 65 -12.71 -1.14 -4.12
C GLY A 65 -12.50 -1.67 -2.71
N VAL A 66 -11.27 -2.03 -2.34
CA VAL A 66 -10.92 -2.50 -0.99
C VAL A 66 -9.93 -1.55 -0.33
N VAL A 67 -9.86 -1.54 0.99
CA VAL A 67 -8.81 -0.79 1.70
C VAL A 67 -7.48 -1.50 1.44
N PRO A 68 -6.45 -0.81 0.91
CA PRO A 68 -5.14 -1.43 0.71
C PRO A 68 -4.50 -1.76 2.07
N SER A 69 -3.75 -2.86 2.13
CA SER A 69 -3.04 -3.24 3.35
C SER A 69 -1.87 -2.28 3.62
N GLY A 70 -1.90 -1.61 4.77
CA GLY A 70 -0.78 -0.83 5.29
C GLY A 70 0.07 -1.62 6.30
N TYR A 71 0.99 -0.93 6.98
CA TYR A 71 1.82 -1.49 8.06
C TYR A 71 2.67 -2.69 7.63
N LEU A 72 3.10 -2.71 6.37
CA LEU A 72 3.98 -3.75 5.86
C LEU A 72 5.43 -3.34 6.06
N THR A 73 6.26 -4.28 6.52
CA THR A 73 7.71 -4.24 6.28
C THR A 73 8.01 -4.77 4.88
N TYR A 74 9.23 -4.54 4.38
CA TYR A 74 9.70 -5.16 3.15
C TYR A 74 9.56 -6.69 3.18
N TYR A 75 9.94 -7.33 4.30
CA TYR A 75 9.87 -8.79 4.43
C TYR A 75 8.44 -9.33 4.44
N LEU A 76 7.50 -8.63 5.08
CA LEU A 76 6.08 -9.02 5.04
C LEU A 76 5.49 -8.86 3.65
N ALA A 77 5.81 -7.74 2.97
CA ALA A 77 5.39 -7.50 1.60
C ALA A 77 5.93 -8.58 0.65
N LYS A 78 7.23 -8.87 0.72
CA LYS A 78 7.90 -9.92 -0.06
C LYS A 78 7.25 -11.27 0.17
N LYS A 79 7.07 -11.68 1.42
CA LYS A 79 6.46 -12.97 1.77
C LYS A 79 5.02 -13.07 1.28
N ALA A 80 4.24 -11.99 1.38
CA ALA A 80 2.87 -11.95 0.89
C ALA A 80 2.79 -12.12 -0.65
N CYS A 81 3.73 -11.52 -1.39
CA CYS A 81 3.85 -11.71 -2.83
C CYS A 81 4.29 -13.13 -3.20
N GLU A 82 5.28 -13.70 -2.50
CA GLU A 82 5.72 -15.09 -2.69
C GLU A 82 4.59 -16.09 -2.45
N ASN A 83 3.82 -15.90 -1.38
CA ASN A 83 2.64 -16.71 -1.07
C ASN A 83 1.52 -16.57 -2.12
N ALA A 84 1.58 -15.54 -2.97
CA ALA A 84 0.70 -15.35 -4.13
C ALA A 84 1.30 -15.91 -5.44
N GLY A 85 2.46 -16.57 -5.41
CA GLY A 85 3.18 -17.05 -6.60
C GLY A 85 3.82 -15.92 -7.41
N LYS A 86 4.12 -14.79 -6.76
CA LYS A 86 4.66 -13.57 -7.36
C LYS A 86 5.92 -13.13 -6.61
N ARG A 87 6.46 -11.97 -6.96
CA ARG A 87 7.55 -11.29 -6.25
C ARG A 87 7.25 -9.81 -6.08
N LEU A 88 8.04 -9.10 -5.30
CA LEU A 88 8.02 -7.63 -5.36
C LEU A 88 8.51 -7.16 -6.73
N CYS A 89 7.97 -6.03 -7.17
CA CYS A 89 8.41 -5.35 -8.38
C CYS A 89 9.82 -4.77 -8.18
N THR A 90 10.67 -4.81 -9.20
CA THR A 90 11.87 -3.98 -9.22
C THR A 90 11.48 -2.50 -9.33
N GLU A 91 12.41 -1.58 -9.04
CA GLU A 91 12.17 -0.15 -9.23
C GLU A 91 11.80 0.15 -10.70
N GLU A 92 12.54 -0.44 -11.65
CA GLU A 92 12.33 -0.27 -13.09
C GLU A 92 10.94 -0.75 -13.53
N GLU A 93 10.51 -1.92 -13.08
CA GLU A 93 9.17 -2.44 -13.39
C GLU A 93 8.07 -1.55 -12.84
N TRP A 94 8.25 -1.09 -11.60
CA TRP A 94 7.30 -0.24 -10.94
C TRP A 94 7.18 1.12 -11.64
N VAL A 95 8.31 1.74 -11.98
CA VAL A 95 8.35 3.03 -12.69
C VAL A 95 7.75 2.89 -14.08
N THR A 96 8.10 1.83 -14.82
CA THR A 96 7.52 1.54 -16.14
C THR A 96 6.01 1.42 -16.04
N ALA A 97 5.52 0.58 -15.12
CA ALA A 97 4.09 0.39 -14.88
C ALA A 97 3.37 1.70 -14.54
N CYS A 98 4.00 2.57 -13.76
CA CYS A 98 3.47 3.88 -13.37
C CYS A 98 3.41 4.84 -14.56
N ARG A 99 4.45 4.91 -15.39
CA ARG A 99 4.53 5.84 -16.53
C ARG A 99 3.59 5.46 -17.68
N GLY A 100 3.19 4.19 -17.72
CA GLY A 100 2.27 3.65 -18.72
C GLY A 100 2.89 3.54 -20.11
N ALA A 101 2.09 3.09 -21.09
CA ALA A 101 2.55 2.87 -22.46
C ALA A 101 3.06 4.14 -23.18
N ARG A 102 2.74 5.32 -22.63
CA ARG A 102 3.18 6.62 -23.17
C ARG A 102 4.45 7.16 -22.52
N ASP A 103 5.01 6.44 -21.54
CA ASP A 103 6.22 6.81 -20.82
C ASP A 103 6.19 8.23 -20.20
N LEU A 104 5.11 8.56 -19.48
CA LEU A 104 4.93 9.91 -18.93
C LEU A 104 5.28 9.99 -17.44
N PRO A 105 5.80 11.14 -16.96
CA PRO A 105 6.26 11.30 -15.57
C PRO A 105 5.16 11.11 -14.50
N TYR A 106 3.89 11.23 -14.88
CA TYR A 106 2.75 10.92 -14.02
C TYR A 106 1.89 9.87 -14.71
N PRO A 107 1.20 9.00 -13.94
CA PRO A 107 0.37 7.95 -14.52
C PRO A 107 -0.71 8.50 -15.47
N TYR A 108 -1.17 9.71 -15.21
CA TYR A 108 -2.22 10.37 -15.99
C TYR A 108 -1.72 11.33 -17.08
N GLY A 109 -0.43 11.68 -17.14
CA GLY A 109 0.01 12.74 -18.07
C GLY A 109 1.42 13.30 -17.85
N GLY A 110 1.76 14.31 -18.65
CA GLY A 110 3.09 14.93 -18.65
C GLY A 110 3.32 15.99 -17.56
N ASN A 111 2.27 16.51 -16.92
CA ASN A 111 2.37 17.59 -15.95
C ASN A 111 1.65 17.22 -14.65
N TYR A 112 2.17 17.71 -13.52
CA TYR A 112 1.51 17.58 -12.23
C TYR A 112 0.14 18.27 -12.23
N VAL A 113 -0.86 17.60 -11.68
CA VAL A 113 -2.18 18.16 -11.41
C VAL A 113 -2.51 17.93 -9.94
N ALA A 114 -2.67 19.02 -9.19
CA ALA A 114 -3.01 18.97 -7.77
C ALA A 114 -4.31 18.18 -7.55
N GLY A 115 -4.31 17.31 -6.54
CA GLY A 115 -5.46 16.45 -6.21
C GLY A 115 -5.76 15.31 -7.18
N ARG A 116 -5.02 15.19 -8.30
CA ARG A 116 -5.26 14.11 -9.28
C ARG A 116 -4.89 12.73 -8.74
N CYS A 117 -3.85 12.66 -7.92
CA CYS A 117 -3.42 11.48 -7.19
C CYS A 117 -3.47 11.74 -5.69
N ASN A 118 -3.64 10.67 -4.90
CA ASN A 118 -3.79 10.77 -3.46
C ASN A 118 -2.42 10.95 -2.76
N VAL A 119 -1.75 12.08 -2.94
CA VAL A 119 -0.39 12.35 -2.40
C VAL A 119 -0.32 13.54 -1.44
N PHE A 120 -1.44 14.22 -1.21
CA PHE A 120 -1.52 15.40 -0.35
C PHE A 120 -2.90 15.49 0.31
N ARG A 121 -2.90 15.96 1.56
CA ARG A 121 -4.09 16.29 2.37
C ARG A 121 -3.79 17.52 3.22
N SER A 122 -4.82 18.29 3.55
CA SER A 122 -4.66 19.50 4.38
C SER A 122 -4.42 19.15 5.85
N ILE A 123 -4.80 17.94 6.25
CA ILE A 123 -4.58 17.38 7.59
C ILE A 123 -3.60 16.20 7.53
N HIS A 124 -2.91 15.94 8.65
CA HIS A 124 -2.05 14.78 8.83
C HIS A 124 -2.68 13.84 9.86
N PRO A 125 -2.84 12.52 9.59
CA PRO A 125 -3.60 11.62 10.47
C PRO A 125 -3.02 11.57 11.89
N ALA A 126 -1.70 11.57 12.04
CA ALA A 126 -1.06 11.57 13.36
C ALA A 126 -1.26 12.89 14.11
N ALA A 127 -1.32 14.03 13.40
CA ALA A 127 -1.64 15.29 14.05
C ALA A 127 -3.09 15.30 14.56
N VAL A 128 -4.00 14.67 13.84
CA VAL A 128 -5.41 14.53 14.27
C VAL A 128 -5.54 13.64 15.50
N LEU A 129 -4.83 12.50 15.53
CA LEU A 129 -4.97 11.52 16.61
C LEU A 129 -4.07 11.77 17.83
N HIS A 130 -2.98 12.50 17.65
CA HIS A 130 -1.93 12.63 18.67
C HIS A 130 -1.47 14.07 18.91
N ASP A 131 -2.10 15.07 18.27
CA ASP A 131 -1.68 16.47 18.29
C ASP A 131 -0.23 16.70 17.81
N ASN A 132 0.37 15.69 17.16
CA ASN A 132 1.74 15.72 16.65
C ASN A 132 1.90 14.78 15.44
N ALA A 133 2.31 15.33 14.30
CA ALA A 133 2.49 14.57 13.06
C ALA A 133 3.60 13.50 13.11
N SER A 134 4.53 13.61 14.07
CA SER A 134 5.69 12.73 14.21
C SER A 134 5.48 11.60 15.22
N MET A 135 4.27 11.44 15.77
CA MET A 135 3.97 10.45 16.81
C MET A 135 3.03 9.36 16.31
N GLY A 136 3.13 8.20 16.94
CA GLY A 136 2.12 7.16 16.83
C GLY A 136 1.97 6.52 15.46
N HIS A 137 3.00 6.52 14.61
CA HIS A 137 2.91 6.03 13.22
C HIS A 137 2.51 4.55 13.07
N THR A 138 2.52 3.78 14.16
CA THR A 138 2.00 2.40 14.19
C THR A 138 0.55 2.31 14.69
N ASP A 139 -0.12 3.42 15.00
CA ASP A 139 -1.51 3.43 15.43
C ASP A 139 -2.42 3.01 14.27
N PRO A 140 -3.14 1.89 14.38
CA PRO A 140 -4.00 1.37 13.32
C PRO A 140 -5.15 2.33 12.96
N ARG A 141 -5.49 3.27 13.85
CA ARG A 141 -6.55 4.27 13.64
C ARG A 141 -6.16 5.35 12.62
N LEU A 142 -4.87 5.55 12.33
CA LEU A 142 -4.42 6.58 11.39
C LEU A 142 -5.07 6.42 10.01
N ASN A 143 -5.24 5.18 9.56
CA ASN A 143 -5.88 4.84 8.30
C ASN A 143 -7.43 4.86 8.35
N LEU A 144 -8.03 5.27 9.47
CA LEU A 144 -9.47 5.55 9.62
C LEU A 144 -9.79 7.05 9.64
N VAL A 145 -8.78 7.93 9.66
CA VAL A 145 -8.99 9.37 9.75
C VAL A 145 -9.66 9.89 8.47
N LEU A 146 -10.62 10.81 8.67
CA LEU A 146 -11.36 11.50 7.62
C LEU A 146 -11.04 13.00 7.64
N GLU A 147 -11.02 13.63 6.47
CA GLU A 147 -11.09 15.09 6.30
C GLU A 147 -12.55 15.45 5.97
N GLY A 148 -13.31 15.85 7.00
CA GLY A 148 -14.77 15.88 6.89
C GLY A 148 -15.31 14.46 6.70
N ASP A 149 -15.94 14.22 5.56
CA ASP A 149 -16.42 12.88 5.16
C ASP A 149 -15.49 12.15 4.17
N ASP A 150 -14.37 12.77 3.73
CA ASP A 150 -13.42 12.16 2.78
C ASP A 150 -12.33 11.36 3.52
N PRO A 151 -12.20 10.04 3.31
CA PRO A 151 -11.13 9.28 3.91
C PRO A 151 -9.75 9.67 3.38
N LEU A 152 -8.78 9.80 4.28
CA LEU A 152 -7.39 10.08 3.88
C LEU A 152 -6.81 8.90 3.08
N LEU A 153 -6.95 7.67 3.62
CA LEU A 153 -6.67 6.44 2.90
C LEU A 153 -7.88 6.06 2.03
N ARG A 154 -7.70 6.05 0.71
CA ARG A 154 -8.78 5.71 -0.23
C ARG A 154 -8.77 4.22 -0.56
N LEU A 155 -9.95 3.70 -0.91
CA LEU A 155 -10.07 2.36 -1.47
C LEU A 155 -9.24 2.25 -2.76
N THR A 156 -8.73 1.06 -3.05
CA THR A 156 -8.00 0.75 -4.28
C THR A 156 -8.85 1.10 -5.51
N GLY A 157 -8.27 1.85 -6.45
CA GLY A 157 -8.95 2.38 -7.64
C GLY A 157 -9.92 3.53 -7.35
N GLY A 158 -10.06 3.98 -6.09
CA GLY A 158 -11.01 5.03 -5.70
C GLY A 158 -10.64 6.41 -6.23
N THR A 159 -9.38 6.64 -6.60
CA THR A 159 -8.94 7.89 -7.24
C THR A 159 -8.93 7.71 -8.75
N VAL A 160 -10.10 7.81 -9.39
CA VAL A 160 -10.31 7.48 -10.81
C VAL A 160 -9.39 8.24 -11.79
N GLY A 161 -8.88 9.40 -11.39
CA GLY A 161 -7.94 10.18 -12.18
C GLY A 161 -6.47 9.74 -12.09
N CYS A 162 -6.13 8.84 -11.16
CA CYS A 162 -4.75 8.44 -10.85
C CYS A 162 -4.46 7.02 -11.35
N ALA A 163 -4.33 6.85 -12.66
CA ALA A 163 -4.00 5.57 -13.25
C ALA A 163 -3.19 5.71 -14.53
N SER A 164 -2.23 4.79 -14.70
CA SER A 164 -1.52 4.61 -15.96
C SER A 164 -2.40 3.91 -16.98
N VAL A 165 -2.01 3.98 -18.26
CA VAL A 165 -2.76 3.38 -19.38
C VAL A 165 -1.86 2.40 -20.11
N TRP A 166 -2.35 1.17 -20.30
CA TRP A 166 -1.70 0.06 -20.99
C TRP A 166 -2.68 -0.57 -21.97
N GLY A 167 -2.80 -0.01 -23.18
CA GLY A 167 -3.90 -0.37 -24.08
C GLY A 167 -5.25 -0.07 -23.43
N ASP A 168 -6.08 -1.09 -23.25
CA ASP A 168 -7.37 -0.99 -22.56
C ASP A 168 -7.26 -1.17 -21.03
N ASP A 169 -6.10 -1.59 -20.53
CA ASP A 169 -5.85 -1.80 -19.11
C ASP A 169 -5.36 -0.53 -18.40
N ARG A 170 -5.51 -0.53 -17.08
CA ARG A 170 -5.08 0.55 -16.19
C ARG A 170 -4.41 -0.01 -14.95
N ILE A 171 -3.36 0.69 -14.49
CA ILE A 171 -2.74 0.42 -13.19
C ILE A 171 -2.98 1.63 -12.29
N TRP A 172 -3.73 1.38 -11.22
CA TRP A 172 -4.24 2.39 -10.31
C TRP A 172 -3.30 2.61 -9.12
N ASP A 173 -3.40 3.82 -8.54
CA ASP A 173 -2.80 4.19 -7.26
C ASP A 173 -1.29 3.94 -7.16
N MET A 174 -0.57 4.04 -8.29
CA MET A 174 0.89 3.97 -8.25
C MET A 174 1.48 5.25 -7.64
N VAL A 175 0.83 6.40 -7.83
CA VAL A 175 1.25 7.64 -7.16
C VAL A 175 0.24 7.95 -6.06
N GLY A 176 0.67 7.90 -4.81
CA GLY A 176 -0.19 8.18 -3.67
C GLY A 176 -0.87 6.97 -3.06
N ASN A 177 -1.79 7.26 -2.16
CA ASN A 177 -2.44 6.33 -1.27
C ASN A 177 -1.46 5.74 -0.25
N LEU A 178 -0.67 4.74 -0.61
CA LEU A 178 0.39 4.18 0.24
C LEU A 178 1.70 4.19 -0.54
N ASP A 179 2.80 4.42 0.18
CA ASP A 179 4.13 4.11 -0.34
C ASP A 179 4.26 2.59 -0.54
N GLU A 180 4.91 2.15 -1.62
CA GLU A 180 4.97 0.74 -1.97
C GLU A 180 6.41 0.22 -1.92
N TRP A 181 6.63 -0.84 -1.12
CA TRP A 181 7.91 -1.56 -1.11
C TRP A 181 8.22 -2.17 -2.49
N ILE A 182 9.45 -1.96 -2.95
CA ILE A 182 10.01 -2.61 -4.15
C ILE A 182 11.05 -3.65 -3.75
N ALA A 183 11.54 -4.44 -4.71
CA ALA A 183 12.53 -5.50 -4.55
C ALA A 183 13.95 -4.95 -4.28
N ASP A 184 14.11 -4.23 -3.18
CA ASP A 184 15.36 -3.65 -2.68
C ASP A 184 15.42 -3.81 -1.15
N ASP A 185 16.29 -4.70 -0.67
CA ASP A 185 16.42 -5.04 0.74
C ASP A 185 17.24 -4.02 1.56
N ALA A 186 17.76 -2.97 0.92
CA ALA A 186 18.30 -1.80 1.62
C ALA A 186 17.19 -0.94 2.26
N GLY A 187 15.93 -1.16 1.85
CA GLY A 187 14.77 -0.48 2.40
C GLY A 187 14.28 0.66 1.51
N VAL A 188 13.88 0.34 0.28
CA VAL A 188 13.35 1.32 -0.68
C VAL A 188 11.85 1.11 -0.92
N PHE A 189 11.12 2.22 -0.90
CA PHE A 189 9.72 2.29 -1.31
C PHE A 189 9.44 3.53 -2.15
N VAL A 190 8.37 3.48 -2.93
CA VAL A 190 8.08 4.42 -4.03
C VAL A 190 6.61 4.85 -4.06
N GLY A 191 6.32 5.89 -4.84
CA GLY A 191 4.97 6.37 -5.16
C GLY A 191 4.42 7.47 -4.25
N GLY A 192 4.85 7.51 -2.99
CA GLY A 192 4.33 8.44 -1.99
C GLY A 192 2.99 7.99 -1.41
N PHE A 193 2.69 8.41 -0.18
CA PHE A 193 1.43 8.14 0.50
C PHE A 193 0.52 9.38 0.58
N TYR A 194 -0.70 9.20 1.07
CA TYR A 194 -1.78 10.20 1.08
C TYR A 194 -1.48 11.51 1.83
N SER A 195 -0.49 11.57 2.73
CA SER A 195 -0.08 12.81 3.42
C SER A 195 1.34 13.27 3.10
N ARG A 196 1.95 12.82 2.00
CA ARG A 196 3.36 13.09 1.70
C ARG A 196 3.66 14.52 1.22
N GLY A 197 2.74 15.12 0.47
CA GLY A 197 2.92 16.42 -0.19
C GLY A 197 3.94 16.43 -1.34
N THR A 198 4.04 15.36 -2.14
CA THR A 198 5.02 15.25 -3.23
C THR A 198 4.44 15.58 -4.61
N THR A 199 5.29 16.14 -5.49
CA THR A 199 5.01 16.36 -6.92
C THR A 199 5.88 15.51 -7.84
N LYS A 200 6.65 14.54 -7.32
CA LYS A 200 7.61 13.76 -8.12
C LYS A 200 6.98 12.69 -9.04
N GLY A 201 5.66 12.48 -8.96
CA GLY A 201 4.98 11.49 -9.81
C GLY A 201 5.58 10.09 -9.65
N CYS A 202 5.85 9.44 -10.79
CA CYS A 202 6.41 8.10 -10.83
C CYS A 202 7.86 8.00 -10.32
N GLU A 203 8.53 9.13 -10.05
CA GLU A 203 9.90 9.18 -9.50
C GLU A 203 9.92 9.44 -7.99
N ALA A 204 8.75 9.45 -7.33
CA ALA A 204 8.68 9.53 -5.88
C ALA A 204 9.33 8.27 -5.26
N ARG A 205 10.40 8.48 -4.48
CA ARG A 205 11.26 7.42 -3.93
C ARG A 205 11.75 7.76 -2.53
N ILE A 206 11.85 6.76 -1.67
CA ILE A 206 12.43 6.84 -0.33
C ILE A 206 13.40 5.70 -0.07
N SER A 207 14.54 6.04 0.53
CA SER A 207 15.58 5.10 0.94
C SER A 207 16.19 5.47 2.30
N SER A 208 15.45 6.18 3.14
CA SER A 208 15.90 6.65 4.47
C SER A 208 15.53 5.69 5.60
N HIS A 209 14.85 4.59 5.30
CA HIS A 209 14.39 3.60 6.27
C HIS A 209 14.97 2.24 5.94
N SER A 210 15.14 1.38 6.95
CA SER A 210 15.57 0.00 6.74
C SER A 210 14.40 -0.89 6.29
N ALA A 211 14.71 -2.07 5.76
CA ALA A 211 13.72 -3.08 5.34
C ALA A 211 12.76 -3.56 6.46
N VAL A 212 13.10 -3.33 7.73
CA VAL A 212 12.23 -3.67 8.88
C VAL A 212 11.31 -2.52 9.30
N TYR A 213 11.43 -1.34 8.68
CA TYR A 213 10.51 -0.23 8.93
C TYR A 213 9.10 -0.58 8.47
N TYR A 214 8.10 -0.07 9.17
CA TYR A 214 6.69 -0.15 8.79
C TYR A 214 5.89 0.89 9.56
N ASP A 215 4.91 1.46 8.89
CA ASP A 215 3.95 2.37 9.49
C ASP A 215 2.62 2.33 8.71
N TYR A 216 1.69 3.20 9.09
CA TYR A 216 0.40 3.35 8.41
C TYR A 216 0.48 3.63 6.90
N SER A 217 1.62 4.15 6.43
CA SER A 217 1.84 4.59 5.05
C SER A 217 2.48 3.53 4.15
N THR A 218 3.01 2.43 4.70
CA THR A 218 3.74 1.43 3.92
C THR A 218 2.88 0.24 3.49
N GLY A 219 2.69 0.12 2.17
CA GLY A 219 2.03 -0.99 1.47
C GLY A 219 2.95 -1.65 0.45
N ALA A 220 2.38 -2.39 -0.50
CA ALA A 220 3.11 -3.00 -1.61
C ALA A 220 2.18 -3.46 -2.74
N ARG A 221 2.77 -3.69 -3.90
CA ARG A 221 2.18 -4.50 -4.98
C ARG A 221 3.16 -5.56 -5.46
N CYS A 222 2.61 -6.60 -6.10
CA CYS A 222 3.40 -7.72 -6.58
C CYS A 222 3.53 -7.71 -8.10
N CYS A 223 4.72 -8.05 -8.58
CA CYS A 223 5.02 -8.29 -9.99
C CYS A 223 5.23 -9.78 -10.26
N GLN A 224 5.08 -10.15 -11.52
CA GLN A 224 5.28 -11.51 -11.98
C GLN A 224 5.97 -11.43 -13.35
N ASP A 225 6.90 -12.35 -13.59
CA ASP A 225 7.55 -12.46 -14.89
C ASP A 225 6.50 -12.78 -15.96
N ALA A 226 6.64 -12.18 -17.14
CA ALA A 226 5.79 -12.49 -18.26
C ALA A 226 5.94 -13.98 -18.62
N GLN A 227 4.82 -14.68 -18.75
CA GLN A 227 4.86 -16.02 -19.34
C GLN A 227 5.26 -15.86 -20.81
N ALA A 228 6.33 -16.50 -21.24
CA ALA A 228 6.70 -16.53 -22.64
C ALA A 228 5.49 -17.04 -23.44
N SER A 229 4.94 -16.22 -24.32
CA SER A 229 3.94 -16.64 -25.28
C SER A 229 4.56 -17.75 -26.13
N ALA A 230 3.94 -18.93 -26.17
CA ALA A 230 4.38 -20.02 -27.03
C ALA A 230 4.49 -19.50 -28.47
N GLU A 231 5.69 -19.51 -29.04
CA GLU A 231 5.87 -19.19 -30.46
C GLU A 231 5.02 -20.16 -31.31
N PRO A 232 4.31 -19.67 -32.33
CA PRO A 232 3.65 -20.56 -33.27
C PRO A 232 4.74 -21.40 -33.97
N SER A 233 4.68 -22.72 -33.81
CA SER A 233 5.61 -23.62 -34.49
C SER A 233 5.52 -23.41 -36.00
N SER A 234 6.59 -22.92 -36.62
CA SER A 234 6.66 -22.86 -38.08
C SER A 234 6.76 -24.28 -38.62
N SER A 235 5.65 -24.80 -39.16
CA SER A 235 5.65 -26.05 -39.90
C SER A 235 6.33 -25.81 -41.25
N ALA A 236 7.63 -26.09 -41.34
CA ALA A 236 8.34 -26.15 -42.61
C ALA A 236 7.81 -27.33 -43.43
N THR A 237 6.95 -27.04 -44.41
CA THR A 237 6.58 -27.99 -45.46
C THR A 237 7.79 -28.21 -46.37
N LYS A 238 8.46 -29.35 -46.26
CA LYS A 238 9.36 -29.86 -47.31
C LYS A 238 8.51 -30.57 -48.37
N ARG A 239 8.48 -30.03 -49.59
CA ARG A 239 8.22 -30.80 -50.81
C ARG A 239 9.55 -31.18 -51.43
#